data_AF-A0A4Q9XRD3-F1
#
_entry.id   AF-A0A4Q9XRD3-F1
#
_cell.length_a   1.000
_cell.length_b   1.000
_cell.length_c   1.000
_cell.angle_alpha   90.00
_cell.angle_beta   90.00
_cell.angle_gamma   90.00
#
_symmetry.space_group_name_H-M   'P 1'
#
loop_
_entity.id
_entity.type
_entity.pdbx_description
1 polymer ?
#
loop_
_entity_poly.entity_id
_entity_poly.type
_entity_poly.pdbx_seq_one_letter_code
_entity_poly.pdbx_strand_id
1 'polypeptide(L)'
;MKITRLAPLSALITATFASQAAVYEIVELPVNQQANYVYGTAINNQGKVAVLLQEQFRPAIDVSRLNLESTTLQENIDVDAVAAGNISDDDMVYLYGYLQNLGSTDSPSVTSQRFAYYSAAIADESGFDVVAGLDMFVPELNALSRSATVRVRDVADSGWVVGDSTAPLELLPYVNESDETVNYQVRDYGLRAFVNIDDQQIELLPEFTELGGVSAAYGLNNSRQVAGFSSIGFDLRDVYGALNASIYVSCNNDETRGDIPVEACMASLQKLSNFKNNATRWTLDEALQVIESKTYAALTTVEEFIAETGYDGDESNIRISSIAYGINDSGVMVGEASNIYTGPKIKGVTTDLTTSAAMFVNDEVVDISNPAEFYNSKALGINNTGLVYGVGAKYVNGKNASKLFIYDTTNESSVIVDGFFKSSSMNPRDMNESGQIVGEAEIDATFSAGSTRRKHAFLYDYNDGSFVDLNDLIACDSGYELVQADGINDHGEIVVTALKKREVKNIAGVVRTNTDGTAVESETPVVLKLAPIAGGQIQDCGTDESKQQRQGGVFGWLLLLAGLSVGLRRKFL
;
A
#
# COMPACT_ATOMS: atom_id res chain seq x y z
N MET A 1 23.03 -79.45 -34.02
CA MET A 1 23.83 -78.45 -33.27
C MET A 1 24.44 -77.53 -34.32
N LYS A 2 24.05 -76.27 -34.55
CA LYS A 2 23.50 -75.20 -33.71
C LYS A 2 22.29 -74.55 -34.38
N ILE A 3 21.38 -74.07 -33.53
CA ILE A 3 20.13 -73.38 -33.84
C ILE A 3 20.42 -71.89 -34.02
N THR A 4 19.91 -71.32 -35.11
CA THR A 4 19.78 -69.88 -35.40
C THR A 4 18.96 -69.18 -34.32
N ARG A 5 19.47 -68.08 -33.75
CA ARG A 5 18.71 -67.18 -32.87
C ARG A 5 18.60 -65.81 -33.53
N LEU A 6 17.36 -65.42 -33.86
CA LEU A 6 16.97 -64.04 -34.12
C LEU A 6 17.12 -63.22 -32.83
N ALA A 7 17.66 -62.02 -32.94
CA ALA A 7 17.60 -61.00 -31.90
C ALA A 7 16.33 -60.15 -32.10
N PRO A 8 15.52 -59.89 -31.06
CA PRO A 8 14.49 -58.87 -31.13
C PRO A 8 15.10 -57.51 -30.78
N LEU A 9 14.88 -56.54 -31.67
CA LEU A 9 15.17 -55.13 -31.45
C LEU A 9 14.04 -54.55 -30.58
N SER A 10 14.25 -54.44 -29.27
CA SER A 10 13.35 -53.71 -28.38
C SER A 10 13.69 -52.22 -28.44
N ALA A 11 12.91 -51.46 -29.21
CA ALA A 11 12.92 -50.00 -29.14
C ALA A 11 12.26 -49.56 -27.83
N LEU A 12 13.08 -49.11 -26.88
CA LEU A 12 12.62 -48.40 -25.69
C LEU A 12 12.23 -46.99 -26.14
N ILE A 13 10.94 -46.73 -26.32
CA ILE A 13 10.43 -45.36 -26.47
C ILE A 13 10.39 -44.80 -25.04
N THR A 14 11.48 -44.17 -24.61
CA THR A 14 11.43 -43.19 -23.52
C THR A 14 10.71 -41.97 -24.06
N ALA A 15 9.39 -41.91 -23.90
CA ALA A 15 8.67 -40.65 -23.94
C ALA A 15 9.08 -39.87 -22.68
N THR A 16 10.17 -39.10 -22.80
CA THR A 16 10.44 -38.02 -21.87
C THR A 16 9.35 -36.98 -22.09
N PHE A 17 8.27 -37.04 -21.31
CA PHE A 17 7.50 -35.83 -21.06
C PHE A 17 8.47 -34.91 -20.33
N ALA A 18 9.00 -33.91 -21.03
CA ALA A 18 9.59 -32.78 -20.36
C ALA A 18 8.44 -32.14 -19.57
N SER A 19 8.38 -32.42 -18.27
CA SER A 19 7.68 -31.56 -17.34
C SER A 19 8.37 -30.20 -17.47
N GLN A 20 7.77 -29.30 -18.25
CA GLN A 20 8.21 -27.92 -18.31
C GLN A 20 7.77 -27.31 -16.98
N ALA A 21 8.72 -27.00 -16.10
CA ALA A 21 8.44 -26.28 -14.88
C ALA A 21 8.18 -24.81 -15.21
N ALA A 22 7.18 -24.22 -14.53
CA ALA A 22 6.87 -22.79 -14.61
C ALA A 22 8.11 -21.91 -14.31
N VAL A 23 8.02 -20.62 -14.56
CA VAL A 23 9.13 -19.68 -14.27
C VAL A 23 9.22 -19.38 -12.78
N TYR A 24 8.08 -19.36 -12.08
CA TYR A 24 8.00 -19.16 -10.64
C TYR A 24 7.31 -20.32 -9.92
N GLU A 25 7.84 -20.67 -8.75
CA GLU A 25 7.17 -21.50 -7.75
C GLU A 25 6.37 -20.60 -6.80
N ILE A 26 5.16 -21.06 -6.42
CA ILE A 26 4.30 -20.36 -5.46
C ILE A 26 4.57 -20.90 -4.06
N VAL A 27 4.86 -19.97 -3.14
CA VAL A 27 5.08 -20.24 -1.73
C VAL A 27 3.98 -19.55 -0.92
N GLU A 28 3.12 -20.33 -0.25
CA GLU A 28 2.12 -19.80 0.69
C GLU A 28 2.78 -19.45 2.03
N LEU A 29 2.56 -18.22 2.52
CA LEU A 29 3.08 -17.80 3.83
C LEU A 29 2.13 -18.25 4.97
N PRO A 30 2.63 -18.81 6.09
CA PRO A 30 1.81 -19.24 7.24
C PRO A 30 0.95 -18.13 7.85
N VAL A 31 1.37 -16.87 7.71
CA VAL A 31 0.64 -15.70 8.22
C VAL A 31 -0.76 -15.53 7.61
N ASN A 32 -1.03 -16.13 6.43
CA ASN A 32 -2.36 -16.15 5.80
C ASN A 32 -3.45 -16.84 6.65
N GLN A 33 -3.06 -17.57 7.69
CA GLN A 33 -3.98 -18.25 8.61
C GLN A 33 -4.34 -17.40 9.84
N GLN A 34 -3.79 -16.19 9.97
CA GLN A 34 -3.95 -15.36 11.16
C GLN A 34 -5.08 -14.32 11.04
N ALA A 35 -5.52 -14.01 9.83
CA ALA A 35 -6.53 -12.98 9.59
C ALA A 35 -7.37 -13.28 8.35
N ASN A 36 -8.51 -12.61 8.22
CA ASN A 36 -9.32 -12.70 7.00
C ASN A 36 -8.61 -12.11 5.78
N TYR A 37 -7.89 -11.00 5.98
CA TYR A 37 -7.17 -10.32 4.90
C TYR A 37 -5.73 -10.09 5.33
N VAL A 38 -4.79 -10.54 4.47
CA VAL A 38 -3.36 -10.36 4.65
C VAL A 38 -2.78 -9.81 3.37
N TYR A 39 -1.99 -8.74 3.49
CA TYR A 39 -1.41 -8.02 2.36
C TYR A 39 0.11 -7.94 2.53
N GLY A 40 0.86 -8.22 1.46
CA GLY A 40 2.29 -7.93 1.41
C GLY A 40 2.55 -6.44 1.24
N THR A 41 3.69 -5.96 1.72
CA THR A 41 4.11 -4.56 1.57
C THR A 41 5.53 -4.39 1.06
N ALA A 42 6.45 -5.26 1.46
CA ALA A 42 7.83 -5.27 1.03
C ALA A 42 8.48 -6.65 1.27
N ILE A 43 9.62 -6.91 0.62
CA ILE A 43 10.45 -8.11 0.81
C ILE A 43 11.92 -7.74 0.78
N ASN A 44 12.71 -8.29 1.69
CA ASN A 44 14.15 -8.10 1.70
C ASN A 44 14.91 -9.25 1.00
N ASN A 45 16.23 -9.13 0.87
CA ASN A 45 17.07 -10.16 0.24
C ASN A 45 17.23 -11.44 1.08
N GLN A 46 16.73 -11.46 2.32
CA GLN A 46 16.64 -12.68 3.13
C GLN A 46 15.32 -13.44 2.91
N GLY A 47 14.42 -12.93 2.06
CA GLY A 47 13.11 -13.50 1.81
C GLY A 47 12.08 -13.25 2.92
N LYS A 48 12.37 -12.30 3.84
CA LYS A 48 11.45 -11.85 4.87
C LYS A 48 10.47 -10.84 4.27
N VAL A 49 9.18 -11.05 4.51
CA VAL A 49 8.10 -10.27 3.93
C VAL A 49 7.42 -9.42 5.00
N ALA A 50 7.37 -8.11 4.80
CA ALA A 50 6.55 -7.22 5.63
C ALA A 50 5.07 -7.35 5.22
N VAL A 51 4.19 -7.63 6.18
CA VAL A 51 2.76 -7.86 5.93
C VAL A 51 1.86 -7.04 6.84
N LEU A 52 0.69 -6.68 6.30
CA LEU A 52 -0.42 -6.09 7.04
C LEU A 52 -1.53 -7.13 7.24
N LEU A 53 -2.07 -7.20 8.45
CA LEU A 53 -3.20 -8.05 8.80
C LEU A 53 -4.41 -7.18 9.15
N GLN A 54 -5.56 -7.52 8.57
CA GLN A 54 -6.85 -6.90 8.83
C GLN A 54 -7.87 -7.98 9.23
N GLU A 55 -8.68 -7.68 10.25
CA GLU A 55 -9.58 -8.66 10.89
C GLU A 55 -8.80 -9.90 11.37
N GLN A 56 -7.79 -9.66 12.22
CA GLN A 56 -7.03 -10.73 12.84
C GLN A 56 -7.94 -11.60 13.71
N PHE A 57 -7.78 -12.92 13.60
CA PHE A 57 -8.59 -13.86 14.34
C PHE A 57 -8.32 -13.78 15.84
N ARG A 58 -9.38 -14.00 16.62
CA ARG A 58 -9.39 -14.01 18.08
C ARG A 58 -8.75 -12.75 18.69
N PRO A 59 -9.24 -11.55 18.36
CA PRO A 59 -8.77 -10.33 19.01
C PRO A 59 -9.07 -10.40 20.50
N ALA A 60 -8.14 -9.93 21.33
CA ALA A 60 -8.32 -9.90 22.77
C ALA A 60 -9.46 -8.95 23.14
N ILE A 61 -10.46 -9.44 23.88
CA ILE A 61 -11.57 -8.65 24.39
C ILE A 61 -11.29 -8.27 25.84
N ASP A 62 -11.29 -6.97 26.12
CA ASP A 62 -11.16 -6.46 27.47
C ASP A 62 -12.51 -6.53 28.20
N VAL A 63 -12.72 -7.66 28.90
CA VAL A 63 -13.95 -7.92 29.65
C VAL A 63 -14.19 -6.87 30.72
N SER A 64 -13.14 -6.29 31.30
CA SER A 64 -13.27 -5.27 32.36
C SER A 64 -13.95 -3.99 31.86
N ARG A 65 -14.02 -3.81 30.54
CA ARG A 65 -14.57 -2.63 29.88
C ARG A 65 -15.97 -2.87 29.32
N LEU A 66 -16.52 -4.05 29.50
CA LEU A 66 -17.89 -4.39 29.10
C LEU A 66 -18.86 -4.05 30.23
N ASN A 67 -19.97 -3.39 29.88
CA ASN A 67 -21.09 -3.25 30.80
C ASN A 67 -21.95 -4.53 30.77
N LEU A 68 -21.52 -5.57 31.49
CA LEU A 68 -22.20 -6.87 31.54
C LEU A 68 -23.61 -6.81 32.19
N GLU A 69 -23.95 -5.71 32.87
CA GLU A 69 -25.30 -5.44 33.38
C GLU A 69 -26.26 -4.93 32.29
N SER A 70 -25.76 -4.65 31.08
CA SER A 70 -26.59 -4.24 29.96
C SER A 70 -27.52 -5.37 29.51
N THR A 71 -28.81 -5.07 29.39
CA THR A 71 -29.80 -6.02 28.86
C THR A 71 -29.41 -6.55 27.48
N THR A 72 -28.77 -5.72 26.65
CA THR A 72 -28.28 -6.12 25.33
C THR A 72 -27.25 -7.25 25.42
N LEU A 73 -26.28 -7.16 26.34
CA LEU A 73 -25.30 -8.22 26.51
C LEU A 73 -25.92 -9.45 27.17
N GLN A 74 -26.72 -9.27 28.23
CA GLN A 74 -27.40 -10.38 28.93
C GLN A 74 -28.29 -11.24 28.01
N GLU A 75 -28.86 -10.66 26.95
CA GLU A 75 -29.71 -11.37 26.00
C GLU A 75 -28.94 -12.11 24.89
N ASN A 76 -27.66 -11.79 24.67
CA ASN A 76 -26.93 -12.23 23.46
C ASN A 76 -25.62 -12.99 23.74
N ILE A 77 -25.10 -12.98 24.97
CA ILE A 77 -23.88 -13.71 25.34
C ILE A 77 -24.04 -14.44 26.68
N ASP A 78 -23.18 -15.43 26.94
CA ASP A 78 -23.02 -16.02 28.28
C ASP A 78 -22.20 -15.07 29.18
N VAL A 79 -22.89 -14.17 29.88
CA VAL A 79 -22.25 -13.15 30.72
C VAL A 79 -21.40 -13.74 31.85
N ASP A 80 -21.77 -14.88 32.42
CA ASP A 80 -21.03 -15.52 33.51
C ASP A 80 -19.72 -16.13 32.98
N ALA A 81 -19.76 -16.80 31.82
CA ALA A 81 -18.58 -17.34 31.16
C ALA A 81 -17.63 -16.22 30.70
N VAL A 82 -18.18 -15.16 30.11
CA VAL A 82 -17.42 -13.99 29.66
C VAL A 82 -16.78 -13.27 30.85
N ALA A 83 -17.49 -13.06 31.96
CA ALA A 83 -16.95 -12.47 33.19
C ALA A 83 -15.78 -13.28 33.77
N ALA A 84 -15.80 -14.61 33.60
CA ALA A 84 -14.71 -15.51 34.00
C ALA A 84 -13.53 -15.54 32.99
N GLY A 85 -13.60 -14.77 31.90
CA GLY A 85 -12.60 -14.75 30.83
C GLY A 85 -12.70 -15.92 29.85
N ASN A 86 -13.75 -16.74 29.94
CA ASN A 86 -13.99 -17.87 29.05
C ASN A 86 -14.97 -17.48 27.93
N ILE A 87 -14.46 -16.79 26.92
CA ILE A 87 -15.26 -16.29 25.79
C ILE A 87 -15.39 -17.40 24.74
N SER A 88 -16.62 -17.87 24.50
CA SER A 88 -16.89 -18.85 23.43
C SER A 88 -16.71 -18.23 22.04
N ASP A 89 -16.62 -19.05 20.99
CA ASP A 89 -16.47 -18.55 19.63
C ASP A 89 -17.68 -17.70 19.18
N ASP A 90 -18.89 -18.07 19.62
CA ASP A 90 -20.12 -17.31 19.33
C ASP A 90 -20.15 -15.98 20.10
N ASP A 91 -19.80 -15.98 21.39
CA ASP A 91 -19.72 -14.76 22.20
C ASP A 91 -18.67 -13.81 21.63
N MET A 92 -17.55 -14.33 21.14
CA MET A 92 -16.48 -13.53 20.54
C MET A 92 -16.92 -12.82 19.26
N VAL A 93 -17.63 -13.54 18.38
CA VAL A 93 -18.20 -12.95 17.16
C VAL A 93 -19.17 -11.83 17.53
N TYR A 94 -20.04 -12.05 18.51
CA TYR A 94 -21.00 -11.05 18.96
C TYR A 94 -20.30 -9.84 19.59
N LEU A 95 -19.42 -10.04 20.57
CA LEU A 95 -18.70 -8.99 21.30
C LEU A 95 -17.85 -8.13 20.37
N TYR A 96 -17.16 -8.75 19.42
CA TYR A 96 -16.39 -8.02 18.42
C TYR A 96 -17.28 -7.10 17.59
N GLY A 97 -18.39 -7.62 17.05
CA GLY A 97 -19.36 -6.83 16.29
C GLY A 97 -20.01 -5.72 17.13
N TYR A 98 -20.34 -6.00 18.39
CA TYR A 98 -20.88 -5.03 19.34
C TYR A 98 -19.90 -3.87 19.57
N LEU A 99 -18.64 -4.17 19.88
CA LEU A 99 -17.59 -3.17 20.12
C LEU A 99 -17.25 -2.35 18.86
N GLN A 100 -17.24 -2.98 17.68
CA GLN A 100 -17.05 -2.24 16.43
C GLN A 100 -18.17 -1.23 16.18
N ASN A 101 -19.43 -1.62 16.41
CA ASN A 101 -20.58 -0.75 16.20
C ASN A 101 -20.60 0.44 17.18
N LEU A 102 -20.12 0.25 18.42
CA LEU A 102 -19.94 1.36 19.36
C LEU A 102 -18.88 2.37 18.89
N GLY A 103 -17.94 1.93 18.06
CA GLY A 103 -16.88 2.76 17.50
C GLY A 103 -17.18 3.43 16.14
N SER A 104 -18.32 3.12 15.50
CA SER A 104 -18.58 3.49 14.09
C SER A 104 -19.61 4.61 13.87
N THR A 105 -20.15 5.23 14.92
CA THR A 105 -21.14 6.33 14.82
C THR A 105 -20.47 7.71 14.82
N ASP A 106 -21.18 8.75 14.37
CA ASP A 106 -20.73 10.16 14.34
C ASP A 106 -20.18 10.68 15.69
N SER A 107 -20.52 9.98 16.78
CA SER A 107 -19.93 10.13 18.12
C SER A 107 -19.39 8.77 18.57
N PRO A 108 -18.18 8.36 18.13
CA PRO A 108 -17.62 7.07 18.53
C PRO A 108 -17.53 7.03 20.05
N SER A 109 -17.93 5.90 20.64
CA SER A 109 -17.84 5.73 22.08
C SER A 109 -16.43 6.02 22.55
N VAL A 110 -16.32 7.04 23.41
CA VAL A 110 -15.06 7.40 24.05
C VAL A 110 -14.69 6.43 25.16
N THR A 111 -15.57 5.48 25.52
CA THR A 111 -15.40 4.60 26.69
C THR A 111 -15.24 3.11 26.35
N SER A 112 -15.69 2.64 25.18
CA SER A 112 -15.61 1.22 24.79
C SER A 112 -14.31 0.85 24.10
N GLN A 113 -13.80 -0.38 24.31
CA GLN A 113 -12.61 -0.87 23.60
C GLN A 113 -12.75 -0.70 22.08
N ARG A 114 -11.67 -0.29 21.42
CA ARG A 114 -11.60 -0.16 19.96
C ARG A 114 -10.47 -1.00 19.41
N PHE A 115 -10.68 -1.56 18.23
CA PHE A 115 -9.70 -2.36 17.52
C PHE A 115 -9.00 -1.52 16.43
N ALA A 116 -7.70 -1.75 16.31
CA ALA A 116 -6.88 -1.27 15.23
C ALA A 116 -7.40 -1.79 13.88
N TYR A 117 -7.28 -0.96 12.84
CA TYR A 117 -7.69 -1.37 11.50
C TYR A 117 -6.65 -2.30 10.87
N TYR A 118 -5.36 -2.00 11.06
CA TYR A 118 -4.24 -2.85 10.68
C TYR A 118 -3.38 -3.20 11.88
N SER A 119 -2.88 -4.43 11.86
CA SER A 119 -1.68 -4.84 12.59
C SER A 119 -0.62 -5.30 11.59
N ALA A 120 0.62 -5.44 12.03
CA ALA A 120 1.73 -5.76 11.15
C ALA A 120 2.54 -6.97 11.65
N ALA A 121 3.19 -7.65 10.72
CA ALA A 121 4.13 -8.72 11.00
C ALA A 121 5.24 -8.76 9.94
N ILE A 122 6.35 -9.41 10.28
CA ILE A 122 7.31 -9.92 9.31
C ILE A 122 7.12 -11.42 9.19
N ALA A 123 6.98 -11.95 7.98
CA ALA A 123 6.68 -13.35 7.71
C ALA A 123 7.65 -13.97 6.70
N ASP A 124 7.82 -15.28 6.81
CA ASP A 124 8.49 -16.12 5.81
C ASP A 124 7.86 -17.53 5.79
N GLU A 125 8.52 -18.49 5.15
CA GLU A 125 8.07 -19.88 5.08
C GLU A 125 8.08 -20.61 6.44
N SER A 126 8.90 -20.14 7.37
CA SER A 126 9.09 -20.77 8.69
C SER A 126 8.09 -20.26 9.74
N GLY A 127 7.59 -19.04 9.59
CA GLY A 127 6.67 -18.42 10.54
C GLY A 127 6.48 -16.93 10.33
N PHE A 128 6.06 -16.24 11.40
CA PHE A 128 5.92 -14.79 11.40
C PHE A 128 6.14 -14.23 12.80
N ASP A 129 6.65 -13.01 12.86
CA ASP A 129 6.88 -12.24 14.07
C ASP A 129 6.05 -10.95 14.02
N VAL A 130 5.35 -10.65 15.12
CA VAL A 130 4.48 -9.47 15.20
C VAL A 130 5.32 -8.19 15.28
N VAL A 131 5.04 -7.22 14.42
CA VAL A 131 5.61 -5.89 14.50
C VAL A 131 4.64 -5.01 15.30
N ALA A 132 4.96 -4.79 16.57
CA ALA A 132 4.07 -4.07 17.48
C ALA A 132 4.03 -2.54 17.26
N GLY A 133 4.88 -1.98 16.38
CA GLY A 133 5.24 -0.55 16.23
C GLY A 133 4.35 0.47 16.96
N LEU A 134 4.81 1.20 17.95
CA LEU A 134 4.12 2.16 18.82
C LEU A 134 2.81 1.72 19.51
N ASP A 135 2.31 0.48 19.36
CA ASP A 135 1.27 -0.06 20.25
C ASP A 135 1.85 -0.34 21.65
N MET A 136 0.98 -0.43 22.66
CA MET A 136 1.36 -0.73 24.04
C MET A 136 0.95 -2.14 24.46
N PHE A 137 1.76 -2.76 25.33
CA PHE A 137 1.36 -3.97 26.04
C PHE A 137 0.42 -3.62 27.19
N VAL A 138 -0.71 -4.33 27.28
CA VAL A 138 -1.71 -4.17 28.35
C VAL A 138 -1.64 -5.41 29.25
N PRO A 139 -1.13 -5.28 30.50
CA PRO A 139 -0.98 -6.41 31.42
C PRO A 139 -2.26 -7.20 31.67
N GLU A 140 -3.40 -6.52 31.75
CA GLU A 140 -4.72 -7.12 31.99
C GLU A 140 -5.15 -8.04 30.84
N LEU A 141 -4.71 -7.73 29.61
CA LEU A 141 -4.95 -8.54 28.42
C LEU A 141 -3.87 -9.61 28.20
N ASN A 142 -2.72 -9.46 28.87
CA ASN A 142 -1.48 -10.19 28.55
C ASN A 142 -1.16 -10.15 27.03
N ALA A 143 -1.44 -9.00 26.40
CA ALA A 143 -1.34 -8.81 24.96
C ALA A 143 -1.12 -7.32 24.64
N LEU A 144 -0.79 -7.03 23.38
CA LEU A 144 -0.89 -5.67 22.87
C LEU A 144 -2.33 -5.15 23.01
N SER A 145 -2.48 -3.84 23.22
CA SER A 145 -3.79 -3.18 23.32
C SER A 145 -4.62 -3.40 22.04
N ARG A 146 -3.93 -3.55 20.90
CA ARG A 146 -4.52 -3.63 19.56
C ARG A 146 -5.44 -2.45 19.27
N SER A 147 -5.10 -1.28 19.80
CA SER A 147 -5.81 -0.03 19.58
C SER A 147 -5.03 0.96 18.71
N ALA A 148 -3.72 0.72 18.54
CA ALA A 148 -2.84 1.39 17.60
C ALA A 148 -2.92 0.70 16.23
N THR A 149 -3.23 1.47 15.17
CA THR A 149 -3.13 0.97 13.80
C THR A 149 -1.67 1.03 13.38
N VAL A 150 -1.07 -0.14 13.13
CA VAL A 150 0.34 -0.28 12.73
C VAL A 150 0.42 -0.61 11.24
N ARG A 151 1.18 0.17 10.48
CA ARG A 151 1.46 -0.07 9.07
C ARG A 151 2.97 -0.15 8.86
N VAL A 152 3.44 -1.31 8.43
CA VAL A 152 4.79 -1.48 7.89
C VAL A 152 4.79 -1.17 6.40
N ARG A 153 5.87 -0.58 5.89
CA ARG A 153 5.99 -0.16 4.49
C ARG A 153 7.23 -0.71 3.81
N ASP A 154 8.31 -0.88 4.54
CA ASP A 154 9.59 -1.35 4.01
C ASP A 154 10.35 -2.16 5.05
N VAL A 155 11.19 -3.09 4.56
CA VAL A 155 12.03 -3.98 5.36
C VAL A 155 13.41 -4.09 4.72
N ALA A 156 14.44 -3.68 5.46
CA ALA A 156 15.82 -3.75 4.98
C ALA A 156 16.44 -5.14 5.18
N ASP A 157 17.57 -5.37 4.53
CA ASP A 157 18.37 -6.60 4.67
C ASP A 157 18.94 -6.81 6.07
N SER A 158 19.04 -5.75 6.87
CA SER A 158 19.37 -5.85 8.30
C SER A 158 18.24 -6.43 9.15
N GLY A 159 17.03 -6.61 8.58
CA GLY A 159 15.82 -6.98 9.29
C GLY A 159 15.06 -5.80 9.91
N TRP A 160 15.56 -4.58 9.69
CA TRP A 160 14.92 -3.36 10.18
C TRP A 160 13.65 -3.07 9.40
N VAL A 161 12.62 -2.62 10.10
CA VAL A 161 11.30 -2.38 9.51
C VAL A 161 10.92 -0.93 9.75
N VAL A 162 10.40 -0.26 8.73
CA VAL A 162 9.89 1.10 8.87
C VAL A 162 8.41 1.19 8.52
N GLY A 163 7.75 2.18 9.12
CA GLY A 163 6.33 2.37 8.92
C GLY A 163 5.75 3.54 9.69
N ASP A 164 4.44 3.52 9.84
CA ASP A 164 3.68 4.46 10.65
C ASP A 164 2.73 3.74 11.60
N SER A 165 2.51 4.35 12.76
CA SER A 165 1.59 3.86 13.76
C SER A 165 0.78 5.01 14.34
N THR A 166 -0.47 4.73 14.67
CA THR A 166 -1.26 5.63 15.50
C THR A 166 -0.90 5.32 16.97
N ALA A 167 -0.79 6.31 17.86
CA ALA A 167 -0.60 6.04 19.31
C ALA A 167 -1.62 5.02 19.86
N PRO A 168 -1.36 4.27 20.93
CA PRO A 168 -2.39 3.45 21.55
C PRO A 168 -3.49 4.35 22.15
N LEU A 169 -4.69 3.80 22.37
CA LEU A 169 -5.74 4.48 23.11
C LEU A 169 -5.52 4.25 24.61
N GLU A 170 -5.32 5.33 25.34
CA GLU A 170 -5.15 5.33 26.78
C GLU A 170 -6.42 5.79 27.49
N LEU A 171 -6.62 5.31 28.72
CA LEU A 171 -7.73 5.70 29.56
C LEU A 171 -7.40 6.97 30.35
N LEU A 172 -8.22 8.00 30.15
CA LEU A 172 -8.17 9.25 30.87
C LEU A 172 -9.40 9.36 31.80
N PRO A 173 -9.23 9.14 33.11
CA PRO A 173 -10.31 9.35 34.07
C PRO A 173 -10.60 10.84 34.24
N TYR A 174 -11.86 11.23 34.10
CA TYR A 174 -12.34 12.60 34.23
C TYR A 174 -13.55 12.64 35.15
N VAL A 175 -13.53 13.54 36.15
CA VAL A 175 -14.69 13.78 37.02
C VAL A 175 -15.50 14.90 36.43
N ASN A 176 -16.74 14.59 36.06
CA ASN A 176 -17.64 15.52 35.40
C ASN A 176 -18.33 16.46 36.42
N GLU A 177 -19.08 17.45 35.95
CA GLU A 177 -19.80 18.42 36.79
C GLU A 177 -20.88 17.77 37.69
N SER A 178 -21.25 16.52 37.41
CA SER A 178 -22.16 15.71 38.22
C SER A 178 -21.45 14.81 39.24
N ASP A 179 -20.14 15.01 39.47
CA ASP A 179 -19.28 14.18 40.33
C ASP A 179 -19.15 12.71 39.88
N GLU A 180 -19.46 12.40 38.62
CA GLU A 180 -19.30 11.06 38.04
C GLU A 180 -17.95 10.94 37.34
N THR A 181 -17.26 9.82 37.55
CA THR A 181 -16.00 9.52 36.83
C THR A 181 -16.30 8.87 35.49
N VAL A 182 -15.89 9.52 34.40
CA VAL A 182 -15.96 9.03 33.02
C VAL A 182 -14.55 8.74 32.53
N ASN A 183 -14.32 7.53 31.99
CA ASN A 183 -13.02 7.13 31.43
C ASN A 183 -13.01 7.38 29.91
N TYR A 184 -12.43 8.50 29.49
CA TYR A 184 -12.25 8.83 28.09
C TYR A 184 -11.10 8.03 27.48
N GLN A 185 -11.21 7.68 26.20
CA GLN A 185 -10.12 7.13 25.42
C GLN A 185 -9.52 8.19 24.53
N VAL A 186 -8.27 8.51 24.80
CA VAL A 186 -7.53 9.51 24.07
C VAL A 186 -6.26 8.89 23.50
N ARG A 187 -5.70 9.57 22.51
CA ARG A 187 -4.41 9.23 21.91
C ARG A 187 -3.58 10.50 21.86
N ASP A 188 -2.28 10.37 22.10
CA ASP A 188 -1.38 11.51 22.10
C ASP A 188 -1.17 12.09 20.70
N TYR A 189 -1.24 11.24 19.67
CA TYR A 189 -1.06 11.63 18.28
C TYR A 189 -1.87 10.74 17.33
N GLY A 190 -2.16 11.29 16.15
CA GLY A 190 -2.91 10.61 15.09
C GLY A 190 -2.06 9.66 14.26
N LEU A 191 -0.81 10.02 13.95
CA LEU A 191 0.09 9.26 13.09
C LEU A 191 1.55 9.57 13.43
N ARG A 192 2.39 8.55 13.56
CA ARG A 192 3.79 8.69 13.89
C ARG A 192 4.63 7.64 13.19
N ALA A 193 5.72 8.09 12.59
CA ALA A 193 6.70 7.22 11.97
C ALA A 193 7.46 6.43 13.04
N PHE A 194 7.82 5.18 12.71
CA PHE A 194 8.68 4.38 13.57
C PHE A 194 9.71 3.60 12.75
N VAL A 195 10.79 3.21 13.43
CA VAL A 195 11.72 2.17 13.01
C VAL A 195 11.67 1.04 14.04
N ASN A 196 11.52 -0.20 13.59
CA ASN A 196 11.65 -1.38 14.43
C ASN A 196 12.99 -2.06 14.15
N ILE A 197 13.78 -2.25 15.19
CA ILE A 197 15.15 -2.78 15.15
C ILE A 197 15.32 -3.73 16.33
N ASP A 198 15.59 -5.02 16.08
CA ASP A 198 15.85 -6.01 17.12
C ASP A 198 14.82 -5.95 18.29
N ASP A 199 13.53 -5.92 17.95
CA ASP A 199 12.38 -5.74 18.86
C ASP A 199 12.26 -4.36 19.56
N GLN A 200 13.24 -3.48 19.41
CA GLN A 200 13.16 -2.10 19.88
C GLN A 200 12.44 -1.22 18.84
N GLN A 201 11.54 -0.37 19.32
CA GLN A 201 10.82 0.59 18.50
C GLN A 201 11.34 1.99 18.77
N ILE A 202 11.69 2.70 17.70
CA ILE A 202 12.21 4.05 17.75
C ILE A 202 11.18 4.94 17.07
N GLU A 203 10.66 5.88 17.85
CA GLU A 203 9.73 6.87 17.36
C GLU A 203 10.47 7.95 16.57
N LEU A 204 9.97 8.27 15.38
CA LEU A 204 10.51 9.34 14.53
C LEU A 204 9.59 10.56 14.64
N LEU A 205 9.96 11.48 15.55
CA LEU A 205 9.18 12.68 15.81
C LEU A 205 9.13 13.60 14.57
N PRO A 206 7.99 14.25 14.28
CA PRO A 206 7.93 15.34 13.33
C PRO A 206 8.57 16.62 13.88
N GLU A 207 8.86 17.57 12.99
CA GLU A 207 9.37 18.90 13.36
C GLU A 207 8.34 19.70 14.18
N PHE A 208 7.07 19.63 13.77
CA PHE A 208 5.94 20.24 14.49
C PHE A 208 5.20 19.19 15.31
N THR A 209 5.14 19.39 16.64
CA THR A 209 4.58 18.42 17.60
C THR A 209 3.30 18.88 18.29
N GLU A 210 2.87 20.13 18.11
CA GLU A 210 1.58 20.58 18.65
C GLU A 210 0.42 19.82 17.97
N LEU A 211 -0.67 19.59 18.71
CA LEU A 211 -1.76 18.67 18.31
C LEU A 211 -1.26 17.25 17.99
N GLY A 212 -0.11 16.86 18.54
CA GLY A 212 0.52 15.56 18.31
C GLY A 212 1.32 15.45 17.03
N GLY A 213 1.30 16.43 16.11
CA GLY A 213 2.00 16.36 14.82
C GLY A 213 1.66 15.12 13.98
N VAL A 214 2.25 15.01 12.79
CA VAL A 214 2.22 13.77 12.00
C VAL A 214 3.57 13.48 11.37
N SER A 215 3.97 12.21 11.40
CA SER A 215 5.07 11.71 10.57
C SER A 215 4.74 10.31 10.03
N ALA A 216 5.32 9.96 8.89
CA ALA A 216 5.26 8.61 8.33
C ALA A 216 6.58 8.27 7.65
N ALA A 217 7.06 7.03 7.82
CA ALA A 217 8.25 6.50 7.16
C ALA A 217 7.86 5.54 6.05
N TYR A 218 8.48 5.69 4.87
CA TYR A 218 8.18 4.91 3.67
C TYR A 218 9.34 4.04 3.20
N GLY A 219 10.59 4.49 3.36
CA GLY A 219 11.76 3.74 2.91
C GLY A 219 12.93 3.85 3.88
N LEU A 220 13.79 2.84 3.88
CA LEU A 220 14.99 2.74 4.70
C LEU A 220 16.19 2.33 3.83
N ASN A 221 17.36 2.90 4.08
CA ASN A 221 18.60 2.45 3.46
C ASN A 221 19.52 1.73 4.45
N ASN A 222 20.56 1.08 3.94
CA ASN A 222 21.54 0.35 4.75
C ASN A 222 22.44 1.27 5.60
N SER A 223 22.41 2.57 5.33
CA SER A 223 23.12 3.62 6.07
C SER A 223 22.31 4.19 7.25
N ARG A 224 21.22 3.53 7.65
CA ARG A 224 20.33 3.93 8.78
C ARG A 224 19.64 5.26 8.55
N GLN A 225 19.31 5.56 7.30
CA GLN A 225 18.53 6.74 6.94
C GLN A 225 17.14 6.32 6.51
N VAL A 226 16.16 7.04 7.03
CA VAL A 226 14.73 6.78 6.79
C VAL A 226 14.16 7.95 5.99
N ALA A 227 13.47 7.63 4.90
CA ALA A 227 12.74 8.57 4.08
C ALA A 227 11.24 8.53 4.39
N GLY A 228 10.64 9.71 4.42
CA GLY A 228 9.20 9.85 4.62
C GLY A 228 8.75 11.29 4.62
N PHE A 229 7.82 11.65 5.50
CA PHE A 229 7.42 13.04 5.72
C PHE A 229 7.17 13.35 7.20
N SER A 230 7.30 14.64 7.53
CA SER A 230 6.94 15.20 8.83
C SER A 230 6.08 16.43 8.66
N SER A 231 5.18 16.67 9.61
CA SER A 231 4.55 17.96 9.78
C SER A 231 5.58 19.00 10.20
N ILE A 232 5.58 20.15 9.52
CA ILE A 232 6.38 21.34 9.84
C ILE A 232 5.52 22.49 10.37
N GLY A 233 4.20 22.29 10.42
CA GLY A 233 3.25 23.25 10.93
C GLY A 233 1.82 22.73 10.77
N PHE A 234 0.87 23.54 11.22
CA PHE A 234 -0.56 23.26 11.11
C PHE A 234 -1.30 24.52 10.70
N ASP A 235 -2.27 24.39 9.79
CA ASP A 235 -3.12 25.51 9.38
C ASP A 235 -4.49 25.45 10.08
N LEU A 236 -4.73 26.38 11.00
CA LEU A 236 -5.98 26.48 11.76
C LEU A 236 -7.15 27.06 10.94
N ARG A 237 -6.89 27.63 9.76
CA ARG A 237 -7.83 28.56 9.08
C ARG A 237 -8.61 27.98 7.91
N ASP A 238 -8.67 26.66 7.68
CA ASP A 238 -9.19 26.20 6.37
C ASP A 238 -10.17 25.00 6.32
N VAL A 239 -10.99 24.99 5.24
CA VAL A 239 -12.28 24.30 4.96
C VAL A 239 -13.43 24.58 5.94
N TYR A 240 -13.12 24.73 7.23
CA TYR A 240 -14.09 25.21 8.21
C TYR A 240 -13.77 26.58 8.82
N GLY A 241 -12.61 27.18 8.48
CA GLY A 241 -12.09 28.54 8.64
C GLY A 241 -12.36 29.41 9.88
N ALA A 242 -13.55 29.32 10.47
CA ALA A 242 -13.87 29.79 11.81
C ALA A 242 -14.04 28.62 12.79
N LEU A 243 -14.49 27.45 12.35
CA LEU A 243 -14.86 26.33 13.22
C LEU A 243 -13.65 25.69 13.89
N ASN A 244 -12.56 25.37 13.16
CA ASN A 244 -11.41 24.69 13.75
C ASN A 244 -10.63 25.58 14.72
N ALA A 245 -10.41 26.84 14.32
CA ALA A 245 -9.89 27.86 15.23
C ALA A 245 -10.83 28.06 16.44
N SER A 246 -12.16 28.07 16.24
CA SER A 246 -13.11 28.14 17.34
C SER A 246 -13.08 26.89 18.23
N ILE A 247 -12.93 25.68 17.69
CA ILE A 247 -12.83 24.43 18.46
C ILE A 247 -11.53 24.44 19.25
N TYR A 248 -10.40 24.79 18.64
CA TYR A 248 -9.12 24.90 19.35
C TYR A 248 -9.20 25.92 20.49
N VAL A 249 -9.76 27.11 20.23
CA VAL A 249 -9.98 28.12 21.28
C VAL A 249 -10.97 27.62 22.34
N SER A 250 -12.02 26.92 21.92
CA SER A 250 -13.03 26.37 22.83
C SER A 250 -12.49 25.27 23.72
N CYS A 251 -11.67 24.35 23.20
CA CYS A 251 -11.02 23.30 24.00
C CYS A 251 -10.09 23.91 25.06
N ASN A 252 -9.42 25.01 24.75
CA ASN A 252 -8.53 25.70 25.68
C ASN A 252 -9.25 26.63 26.67
N ASN A 253 -10.58 26.77 26.58
CA ASN A 253 -11.37 27.59 27.47
C ASN A 253 -12.45 26.74 28.16
N ASP A 254 -12.29 26.51 29.46
CA ASP A 254 -13.19 25.70 30.28
C ASP A 254 -14.67 26.11 30.16
N GLU A 255 -14.98 27.41 30.03
CA GLU A 255 -16.36 27.90 29.90
C GLU A 255 -17.03 27.45 28.60
N THR A 256 -16.24 27.28 27.54
CA THR A 256 -16.73 26.95 26.19
C THR A 256 -16.46 25.51 25.78
N ARG A 257 -15.49 24.83 26.40
CA ARG A 257 -15.19 23.40 26.19
C ARG A 257 -16.37 22.54 26.62
N GLY A 258 -17.06 22.96 27.68
CA GLY A 258 -18.04 22.14 28.39
C GLY A 258 -17.37 21.07 29.24
N ASP A 259 -18.19 20.15 29.73
CA ASP A 259 -17.83 19.14 30.74
C ASP A 259 -17.10 17.92 30.14
N ILE A 260 -15.96 18.16 29.52
CA ILE A 260 -15.06 17.15 28.95
C ILE A 260 -13.59 17.53 29.24
N PRO A 261 -12.66 16.56 29.30
CA PRO A 261 -11.25 16.88 29.46
C PRO A 261 -10.66 17.52 28.19
N VAL A 262 -9.64 18.37 28.37
CA VAL A 262 -9.00 19.11 27.26
C VAL A 262 -8.41 18.15 26.23
N GLU A 263 -7.81 17.04 26.66
CA GLU A 263 -7.20 16.02 25.82
C GLU A 263 -8.24 15.35 24.91
N ALA A 264 -9.43 15.03 25.44
CA ALA A 264 -10.51 14.46 24.64
C ALA A 264 -11.08 15.48 23.64
N CYS A 265 -11.17 16.75 24.02
CA CYS A 265 -11.56 17.82 23.12
C CYS A 265 -10.55 17.99 21.98
N MET A 266 -9.25 18.03 22.30
CA MET A 266 -8.16 18.22 21.35
C MET A 266 -7.96 17.00 20.42
N ALA A 267 -8.25 15.78 20.89
CA ALA A 267 -8.24 14.57 20.07
C ALA A 267 -9.21 14.63 18.88
N SER A 268 -10.25 15.47 18.94
CA SER A 268 -11.14 15.72 17.79
C SER A 268 -10.44 16.47 16.66
N LEU A 269 -9.50 17.36 16.98
CA LEU A 269 -8.71 18.14 16.01
C LEU A 269 -7.64 17.30 15.32
N GLN A 270 -7.10 16.29 16.00
CA GLN A 270 -6.11 15.36 15.41
C GLN A 270 -6.65 14.59 14.19
N LYS A 271 -7.96 14.43 14.08
CA LYS A 271 -8.62 13.77 12.94
C LYS A 271 -8.72 14.67 11.70
N LEU A 272 -8.52 15.98 11.87
CA LEU A 272 -8.68 16.99 10.83
C LEU A 272 -7.30 17.24 10.21
N SER A 273 -6.97 16.45 9.18
CA SER A 273 -5.66 16.28 8.52
C SER A 273 -5.05 17.53 7.85
N ASN A 274 -4.85 18.62 8.60
CA ASN A 274 -4.43 19.93 8.07
C ASN A 274 -2.97 20.29 8.41
N PHE A 275 -2.13 19.29 8.58
CA PHE A 275 -0.70 19.49 8.77
C PHE A 275 -0.03 19.90 7.45
N LYS A 276 0.90 20.86 7.54
CA LYS A 276 1.82 21.18 6.45
C LYS A 276 2.94 20.17 6.49
N ASN A 277 3.10 19.37 5.44
CA ASN A 277 4.02 18.24 5.43
C ASN A 277 5.18 18.47 4.46
N ASN A 278 6.39 18.20 4.94
CA ASN A 278 7.59 18.18 4.13
C ASN A 278 8.21 16.79 4.12
N ALA A 279 8.80 16.42 2.98
CA ALA A 279 9.65 15.25 2.86
C ALA A 279 10.73 15.36 3.92
N THR A 280 10.99 14.26 4.63
CA THR A 280 11.91 14.24 5.76
C THR A 280 12.87 13.07 5.63
N ARG A 281 14.14 13.34 5.92
CA ARG A 281 15.15 12.32 6.18
C ARG A 281 15.46 12.29 7.67
N TRP A 282 15.26 11.14 8.29
CA TRP A 282 15.80 10.87 9.64
C TRP A 282 17.08 10.04 9.52
N THR A 283 18.12 10.41 10.24
CA THR A 283 19.38 9.65 10.30
C THR A 283 19.58 9.11 11.71
N LEU A 284 19.82 7.80 11.83
CA LEU A 284 20.08 7.13 13.10
C LEU A 284 21.57 6.80 13.25
N ASP A 285 22.07 6.88 14.48
CA ASP A 285 23.43 6.45 14.83
C ASP A 285 23.52 4.95 15.16
N GLU A 286 24.71 4.49 15.55
CA GLU A 286 24.95 3.10 15.98
C GLU A 286 24.24 2.73 17.29
N ALA A 287 23.90 3.73 18.11
CA ALA A 287 23.15 3.56 19.35
C ALA A 287 21.63 3.64 19.14
N LEU A 288 21.19 3.60 17.87
CA LEU A 288 19.79 3.65 17.48
C LEU A 288 19.08 4.93 17.94
N GLN A 289 19.81 6.03 18.01
CA GLN A 289 19.28 7.35 18.31
C GLN A 289 19.17 8.19 17.04
N VAL A 290 18.10 8.97 16.93
CA VAL A 290 17.94 9.94 15.84
C VAL A 290 18.92 11.09 16.05
N ILE A 291 19.91 11.22 15.17
CA ILE A 291 20.95 12.26 15.23
C ILE A 291 20.69 13.44 14.29
N GLU A 292 19.86 13.24 13.27
CA GLU A 292 19.45 14.29 12.34
C GLU A 292 18.00 14.04 11.90
N SER A 293 17.19 15.10 11.84
CA SER A 293 15.91 15.14 11.15
C SER A 293 15.93 16.34 10.21
N LYS A 294 15.93 16.07 8.90
CA LYS A 294 16.08 17.10 7.86
C LYS A 294 14.85 17.13 6.98
N THR A 295 14.20 18.30 6.92
CA THR A 295 13.01 18.53 6.08
C THR A 295 13.38 19.21 4.76
N TYR A 296 12.62 18.89 3.71
CA TYR A 296 12.79 19.45 2.37
C TYR A 296 11.48 20.10 1.94
N ALA A 297 11.52 21.36 1.51
CA ALA A 297 10.33 22.07 1.06
C ALA A 297 9.74 21.46 -0.24
N ALA A 298 8.64 22.02 -0.72
CA ALA A 298 8.15 21.71 -2.07
C ALA A 298 8.95 22.48 -3.14
N LEU A 299 8.64 22.25 -4.42
CA LEU A 299 9.26 22.95 -5.55
C LEU A 299 8.72 24.37 -5.78
N THR A 300 7.60 24.70 -5.13
CA THR A 300 6.95 26.00 -5.19
C THR A 300 6.49 26.44 -3.81
N THR A 301 6.29 27.74 -3.65
CA THR A 301 5.66 28.38 -2.49
C THR A 301 4.25 28.89 -2.84
N VAL A 302 3.50 29.31 -1.81
CA VAL A 302 2.14 29.86 -1.98
C VAL A 302 2.21 31.16 -2.76
N GLU A 303 3.19 31.99 -2.41
CA GLU A 303 3.48 33.28 -3.01
C GLU A 303 3.84 33.14 -4.49
N GLU A 304 4.69 32.16 -4.84
CA GLU A 304 5.05 31.86 -6.23
C GLU A 304 3.82 31.39 -7.04
N PHE A 305 3.02 30.47 -6.49
CA PHE A 305 1.81 30.01 -7.17
C PHE A 305 0.83 31.15 -7.44
N ILE A 306 0.58 32.02 -6.45
CA ILE A 306 -0.30 33.19 -6.63
C ILE A 306 0.27 34.14 -7.66
N ALA A 307 1.57 34.42 -7.62
CA ALA A 307 2.23 35.32 -8.55
C ALA A 307 2.17 34.81 -10.00
N GLU A 308 2.33 33.51 -10.22
CA GLU A 308 2.34 32.91 -11.56
C GLU A 308 0.93 32.70 -12.14
N THR A 309 -0.04 32.32 -11.30
CA THR A 309 -1.40 31.99 -11.77
C THR A 309 -2.37 33.15 -11.68
N GLY A 310 -2.07 34.17 -10.88
CA GLY A 310 -3.01 35.23 -10.53
C GLY A 310 -4.18 34.73 -9.69
N TYR A 311 -3.99 33.65 -8.92
CA TYR A 311 -5.00 33.08 -8.03
C TYR A 311 -5.57 34.15 -7.09
N ASP A 312 -6.88 34.35 -7.12
CA ASP A 312 -7.62 35.37 -6.35
C ASP A 312 -8.53 34.76 -5.27
N GLY A 313 -8.42 33.45 -5.03
CA GLY A 313 -9.13 32.74 -3.98
C GLY A 313 -8.48 32.90 -2.60
N ASP A 314 -9.05 32.21 -1.60
CA ASP A 314 -8.48 32.23 -0.25
C ASP A 314 -7.20 31.40 -0.18
N GLU A 315 -6.09 32.05 0.15
CA GLU A 315 -4.75 31.46 0.21
C GLU A 315 -4.69 30.27 1.16
N SER A 316 -5.56 30.24 2.18
CA SER A 316 -5.64 29.12 3.10
C SER A 316 -6.02 27.81 2.41
N ASN A 317 -6.70 27.84 1.24
CA ASN A 317 -7.02 26.64 0.46
C ASN A 317 -5.83 26.05 -0.30
N ILE A 318 -4.71 26.77 -0.34
CA ILE A 318 -3.51 26.33 -1.05
C ILE A 318 -2.75 25.35 -0.15
N ARG A 319 -2.55 24.13 -0.66
CA ARG A 319 -1.83 23.06 0.02
C ARG A 319 -0.51 22.81 -0.69
N ILE A 320 0.57 23.12 0.00
CA ILE A 320 1.93 22.87 -0.47
C ILE A 320 2.56 21.85 0.45
N SER A 321 3.09 20.79 -0.16
CA SER A 321 3.72 19.69 0.55
C SER A 321 4.77 19.01 -0.30
N SER A 322 5.67 18.30 0.36
CA SER A 322 6.53 17.30 -0.26
C SER A 322 6.50 16.02 0.58
N ILE A 323 6.71 14.88 -0.07
CA ILE A 323 6.73 13.56 0.56
C ILE A 323 7.81 12.73 -0.12
N ALA A 324 8.68 12.07 0.64
CA ALA A 324 9.60 11.06 0.12
C ALA A 324 9.02 9.65 0.31
N TYR A 325 9.12 8.81 -0.71
CA TYR A 325 8.63 7.42 -0.72
C TYR A 325 9.74 6.38 -0.75
N GLY A 326 10.92 6.71 -1.30
CA GLY A 326 12.06 5.80 -1.35
C GLY A 326 13.39 6.52 -1.15
N ILE A 327 14.42 5.75 -0.81
CA ILE A 327 15.77 6.22 -0.55
C ILE A 327 16.78 5.15 -0.97
N ASN A 328 17.90 5.55 -1.58
CA ASN A 328 19.00 4.65 -1.87
C ASN A 328 20.14 4.77 -0.84
N ASP A 329 21.15 3.91 -0.92
CA ASP A 329 22.28 3.87 0.01
C ASP A 329 23.20 5.10 -0.08
N SER A 330 23.09 5.90 -1.15
CA SER A 330 23.76 7.20 -1.27
C SER A 330 23.00 8.33 -0.54
N GLY A 331 21.86 8.04 0.07
CA GLY A 331 21.04 9.00 0.81
C GLY A 331 20.19 9.92 -0.09
N VAL A 332 20.07 9.59 -1.37
CA VAL A 332 19.17 10.27 -2.31
C VAL A 332 17.77 9.73 -2.09
N MET A 333 16.83 10.62 -1.76
CA MET A 333 15.42 10.25 -1.62
C MET A 333 14.65 10.66 -2.86
N VAL A 334 13.55 9.96 -3.14
CA VAL A 334 12.63 10.30 -4.23
C VAL A 334 11.20 10.26 -3.75
N GLY A 335 10.34 11.04 -4.40
CA GLY A 335 8.95 11.18 -3.99
C GLY A 335 8.14 12.12 -4.86
N GLU A 336 7.32 12.93 -4.21
CA GLU A 336 6.57 14.01 -4.86
C GLU A 336 6.73 15.33 -4.12
N ALA A 337 6.62 16.43 -4.86
CA ALA A 337 6.57 17.77 -4.33
C ALA A 337 5.50 18.59 -5.07
N SER A 338 4.78 19.45 -4.34
CA SER A 338 3.92 20.45 -4.95
C SER A 338 4.74 21.33 -5.89
N ASN A 339 4.20 21.56 -7.08
CA ASN A 339 4.84 22.35 -8.14
C ASN A 339 3.77 23.04 -9.00
N ILE A 340 4.18 24.07 -9.75
CA ILE A 340 3.32 24.76 -10.70
C ILE A 340 3.42 24.02 -12.04
N TYR A 341 2.35 23.32 -12.41
CA TYR A 341 2.23 22.75 -13.75
C TYR A 341 2.19 23.89 -14.76
N THR A 342 3.05 23.85 -15.77
CA THR A 342 2.90 24.66 -16.99
C THR A 342 3.07 23.75 -18.20
N GLY A 343 1.98 23.49 -18.93
CA GLY A 343 2.03 22.49 -20.00
C GLY A 343 0.84 22.56 -20.97
N PRO A 344 0.67 21.53 -21.82
CA PRO A 344 -0.47 21.40 -22.70
C PRO A 344 -1.80 21.54 -21.92
N LYS A 345 -2.83 22.05 -22.60
CA LYS A 345 -4.14 22.25 -21.97
C LYS A 345 -4.77 20.91 -21.59
N ILE A 346 -4.71 20.57 -20.31
CA ILE A 346 -5.34 19.38 -19.72
C ILE A 346 -6.48 19.88 -18.82
N LYS A 347 -7.67 19.29 -18.94
CA LYS A 347 -8.90 19.72 -18.23
C LYS A 347 -9.25 21.22 -18.36
N GLY A 348 -8.78 21.88 -19.41
CA GLY A 348 -9.09 23.29 -19.63
C GLY A 348 -8.09 24.28 -19.03
N VAL A 349 -7.07 23.80 -18.32
CA VAL A 349 -6.08 24.61 -17.61
C VAL A 349 -4.69 24.39 -18.23
N THR A 350 -3.91 25.45 -18.35
CA THR A 350 -2.51 25.41 -18.83
C THR A 350 -1.50 25.67 -17.71
N THR A 351 -1.96 26.27 -16.61
CA THR A 351 -1.16 26.53 -15.41
C THR A 351 -1.99 26.24 -14.16
N ASP A 352 -1.54 25.31 -13.31
CA ASP A 352 -2.25 24.89 -12.09
C ASP A 352 -1.28 24.42 -11.01
N LEU A 353 -1.72 24.37 -9.75
CA LEU A 353 -0.96 23.72 -8.68
C LEU A 353 -1.16 22.21 -8.77
N THR A 354 -0.06 21.47 -8.87
CA THR A 354 -0.06 20.01 -9.01
C THR A 354 1.02 19.38 -8.14
N THR A 355 1.21 18.06 -8.26
CA THR A 355 2.40 17.37 -7.76
C THR A 355 3.31 16.90 -8.90
N SER A 356 4.61 17.08 -8.71
CA SER A 356 5.67 16.62 -9.60
C SER A 356 6.52 15.57 -8.92
N ALA A 357 6.98 14.58 -9.70
CA ALA A 357 7.99 13.64 -9.26
C ALA A 357 9.26 14.43 -8.89
N ALA A 358 9.81 14.18 -7.71
CA ALA A 358 10.93 14.95 -7.19
C ALA A 358 12.01 14.05 -6.60
N MET A 359 13.25 14.51 -6.69
CA MET A 359 14.39 13.98 -5.93
C MET A 359 14.76 14.95 -4.82
N PHE A 360 15.11 14.42 -3.65
CA PHE A 360 15.63 15.16 -2.51
C PHE A 360 17.07 14.72 -2.31
N VAL A 361 18.01 15.56 -2.75
CA VAL A 361 19.43 15.26 -2.77
C VAL A 361 20.20 16.41 -2.14
N ASN A 362 21.11 16.08 -1.23
CA ASN A 362 21.81 17.07 -0.41
C ASN A 362 20.84 17.98 0.35
N ASP A 363 20.77 19.26 -0.02
CA ASP A 363 19.89 20.30 0.55
C ASP A 363 18.84 20.80 -0.48
N GLU A 364 18.73 20.12 -1.64
CA GLU A 364 17.95 20.59 -2.78
C GLU A 364 16.80 19.63 -3.13
N VAL A 365 15.78 20.20 -3.75
CA VAL A 365 14.64 19.50 -4.32
C VAL A 365 14.71 19.66 -5.83
N VAL A 366 14.85 18.56 -6.54
CA VAL A 366 15.03 18.54 -8.00
C VAL A 366 13.76 17.99 -8.64
N ASP A 367 13.17 18.76 -9.55
CA ASP A 367 12.05 18.32 -10.38
C ASP A 367 12.55 17.32 -11.43
N ILE A 368 12.05 16.09 -11.39
CA ILE A 368 12.33 15.03 -12.37
C ILE A 368 11.08 14.64 -13.16
N SER A 369 10.04 15.48 -13.10
CA SER A 369 8.83 15.28 -13.87
C SER A 369 9.03 15.61 -15.35
N ASN A 370 8.01 15.28 -16.15
CA ASN A 370 7.93 15.68 -17.56
C ASN A 370 6.55 16.31 -17.82
N PRO A 371 6.39 17.63 -17.62
CA PRO A 371 5.09 18.31 -17.74
C PRO A 371 4.55 18.35 -19.18
N ALA A 372 5.38 18.04 -20.18
CA ALA A 372 4.90 17.84 -21.56
C ALA A 372 4.13 16.53 -21.72
N GLU A 373 4.43 15.53 -20.88
CA GLU A 373 3.84 14.19 -20.93
C GLU A 373 2.81 13.93 -19.82
N PHE A 374 3.01 14.51 -18.63
CA PHE A 374 2.22 14.26 -17.43
C PHE A 374 1.63 15.54 -16.84
N TYR A 375 0.37 15.46 -16.40
CA TYR A 375 -0.28 16.53 -15.63
C TYR A 375 0.19 16.56 -14.17
N ASN A 376 0.35 15.38 -13.58
CA ASN A 376 0.86 15.17 -12.24
C ASN A 376 1.69 13.88 -12.24
N SER A 377 2.72 13.82 -11.41
CA SER A 377 3.62 12.66 -11.34
C SER A 377 4.20 12.48 -9.95
N LYS A 378 4.65 11.25 -9.65
CA LYS A 378 5.31 10.87 -8.40
C LYS A 378 6.44 9.90 -8.70
N ALA A 379 7.61 10.08 -8.11
CA ALA A 379 8.63 9.05 -8.04
C ALA A 379 8.36 8.18 -6.82
N LEU A 380 8.31 6.86 -6.99
CA LEU A 380 7.87 5.93 -5.93
C LEU A 380 9.03 5.21 -5.25
N GLY A 381 10.14 5.01 -5.95
CA GLY A 381 11.36 4.44 -5.38
C GLY A 381 12.57 4.64 -6.28
N ILE A 382 13.75 4.41 -5.70
CA ILE A 382 15.05 4.58 -6.33
C ILE A 382 15.95 3.42 -5.91
N ASN A 383 16.67 2.81 -6.85
CA ASN A 383 17.67 1.78 -6.53
C ASN A 383 19.08 2.37 -6.39
N ASN A 384 20.05 1.55 -5.98
CA ASN A 384 21.43 2.00 -5.78
C ASN A 384 22.19 2.32 -7.06
N THR A 385 21.71 1.87 -8.22
CA THR A 385 22.24 2.28 -9.53
C THR A 385 21.76 3.67 -9.98
N GLY A 386 20.80 4.26 -9.26
CA GLY A 386 20.25 5.58 -9.59
C GLY A 386 19.12 5.54 -10.63
N LEU A 387 18.48 4.38 -10.82
CA LEU A 387 17.21 4.30 -11.52
C LEU A 387 16.08 4.68 -10.57
N VAL A 388 15.20 5.55 -11.02
CA VAL A 388 14.00 6.00 -10.30
C VAL A 388 12.79 5.48 -11.06
N TYR A 389 11.89 4.75 -10.40
CA TYR A 389 10.59 4.42 -10.99
C TYR A 389 9.49 5.29 -10.38
N GLY A 390 8.46 5.56 -11.17
CA GLY A 390 7.36 6.39 -10.74
C GLY A 390 6.12 6.24 -11.60
N VAL A 391 5.10 7.03 -11.27
CA VAL A 391 3.83 7.04 -11.99
C VAL A 391 3.43 8.46 -12.36
N GLY A 392 2.96 8.64 -13.60
CA GLY A 392 2.48 9.91 -14.12
C GLY A 392 1.09 9.80 -14.77
N ALA A 393 0.25 10.80 -14.56
CA ALA A 393 -1.08 10.87 -15.16
C ALA A 393 -0.99 11.42 -16.59
N LYS A 394 -1.31 10.58 -17.58
CA LYS A 394 -1.23 10.90 -19.01
C LYS A 394 -2.59 10.79 -19.68
N TYR A 395 -2.92 11.74 -20.56
CA TYR A 395 -4.15 11.69 -21.35
C TYR A 395 -3.93 10.87 -22.63
N VAL A 396 -4.55 9.69 -22.71
CA VAL A 396 -4.41 8.75 -23.82
C VAL A 396 -5.79 8.45 -24.41
N ASN A 397 -5.99 8.77 -25.69
CA ASN A 397 -7.23 8.49 -26.45
C ASN A 397 -8.51 8.95 -25.73
N GLY A 398 -8.50 10.12 -25.09
CA GLY A 398 -9.69 10.64 -24.41
C GLY A 398 -9.82 10.27 -22.93
N LYS A 399 -8.92 9.44 -22.38
CA LYS A 399 -8.96 8.94 -20.99
C LYS A 399 -7.66 9.29 -20.26
N ASN A 400 -7.75 9.63 -18.97
CA ASN A 400 -6.57 9.65 -18.09
C ASN A 400 -6.13 8.22 -17.78
N ALA A 401 -4.85 7.94 -18.00
CA ALA A 401 -4.19 6.69 -17.63
C ALA A 401 -2.97 7.00 -16.76
N SER A 402 -2.81 6.24 -15.68
CA SER A 402 -1.59 6.24 -14.87
C SER A 402 -0.52 5.43 -15.58
N LYS A 403 0.64 6.02 -15.86
CA LYS A 403 1.73 5.40 -16.62
C LYS A 403 2.97 5.28 -15.77
N LEU A 404 3.58 4.09 -15.80
CA LEU A 404 4.92 3.89 -15.27
C LEU A 404 5.91 4.74 -16.10
N PHE A 405 6.78 5.47 -15.40
CA PHE A 405 7.98 6.04 -15.99
C PHE A 405 9.21 5.60 -15.20
N ILE A 406 10.35 5.52 -15.89
CA ILE A 406 11.66 5.31 -15.29
C ILE A 406 12.52 6.52 -15.64
N TYR A 407 13.19 7.10 -14.65
CA TYR A 407 14.17 8.17 -14.80
C TYR A 407 15.55 7.66 -14.39
N ASP A 408 16.51 7.76 -15.29
CA ASP A 408 17.91 7.42 -15.06
C ASP A 408 18.66 8.69 -14.66
N THR A 409 19.12 8.73 -13.41
CA THR A 409 19.83 9.89 -12.84
C THR A 409 21.23 10.11 -13.42
N THR A 410 21.84 9.08 -14.02
CA THR A 410 23.16 9.20 -14.64
C THR A 410 23.05 9.80 -16.04
N ASN A 411 22.06 9.36 -16.81
CA ASN A 411 21.84 9.80 -18.19
C ASN A 411 20.86 10.98 -18.30
N GLU A 412 20.24 11.39 -17.19
CA GLU A 412 19.18 12.40 -17.12
C GLU A 412 18.07 12.16 -18.15
N SER A 413 17.67 10.89 -18.28
CA SER A 413 16.73 10.45 -19.33
C SER A 413 15.53 9.73 -18.74
N SER A 414 14.38 9.84 -19.39
CA SER A 414 13.15 9.17 -18.97
C SER A 414 12.55 8.29 -20.06
N VAL A 415 11.98 7.16 -19.63
CA VAL A 415 11.23 6.22 -20.47
C VAL A 415 9.83 6.08 -19.88
N ILE A 416 8.81 6.07 -20.74
CA ILE A 416 7.41 5.82 -20.35
C ILE A 416 7.02 4.43 -20.85
N VAL A 417 6.46 3.60 -19.98
CA VAL A 417 6.08 2.22 -20.28
C VAL A 417 4.59 2.15 -20.61
N ASP A 418 4.26 1.40 -21.66
CA ASP A 418 2.89 1.00 -21.95
C ASP A 418 2.60 -0.34 -21.26
N GLY A 419 1.48 -0.43 -20.53
CA GLY A 419 1.00 -1.69 -19.96
C GLY A 419 0.40 -2.63 -21.03
N PHE A 420 -0.46 -3.56 -20.60
CA PHE A 420 -1.06 -4.59 -21.48
C PHE A 420 -1.79 -4.04 -22.72
N PHE A 421 -2.20 -2.77 -22.69
CA PHE A 421 -2.67 -2.02 -23.84
C PHE A 421 -2.37 -0.52 -23.65
N LYS A 422 -2.42 0.26 -24.73
CA LYS A 422 -1.98 1.66 -24.77
C LYS A 422 -2.61 2.58 -23.70
N SER A 423 -3.85 2.34 -23.28
CA SER A 423 -4.53 3.12 -22.23
C SER A 423 -4.68 2.36 -20.92
N SER A 424 -3.91 1.29 -20.72
CA SER A 424 -3.85 0.53 -19.47
C SER A 424 -3.24 1.43 -18.40
N SER A 425 -3.97 1.60 -17.30
CA SER A 425 -3.46 2.26 -16.10
C SER A 425 -2.64 1.28 -15.29
N MET A 426 -1.52 1.75 -14.75
CA MET A 426 -0.56 0.96 -13.99
C MET A 426 -0.33 1.59 -12.62
N ASN A 427 -0.09 0.76 -11.61
CA ASN A 427 0.52 1.15 -10.35
C ASN A 427 1.77 0.30 -10.14
N PRO A 428 2.98 0.82 -10.43
CA PRO A 428 4.21 0.17 -10.01
C PRO A 428 4.33 0.24 -8.49
N ARG A 429 4.97 -0.76 -7.89
CA ARG A 429 5.02 -0.94 -6.43
C ARG A 429 6.45 -0.98 -5.93
N ASP A 430 7.33 -1.72 -6.60
CA ASP A 430 8.70 -1.92 -6.16
C ASP A 430 9.68 -2.19 -7.32
N MET A 431 10.98 -2.01 -7.07
CA MET A 431 12.06 -2.23 -8.03
C MET A 431 13.32 -2.77 -7.34
N ASN A 432 13.90 -3.82 -7.92
CA ASN A 432 15.17 -4.37 -7.43
C ASN A 432 16.41 -3.69 -8.06
N GLU A 433 17.61 -4.07 -7.61
CA GLU A 433 18.87 -3.52 -8.09
C GLU A 433 19.20 -3.87 -9.55
N SER A 434 18.54 -4.89 -10.11
CA SER A 434 18.69 -5.25 -11.53
C SER A 434 17.80 -4.40 -12.46
N GLY A 435 16.99 -3.49 -11.92
CA GLY A 435 16.07 -2.66 -12.71
C GLY A 435 14.79 -3.38 -13.12
N GLN A 436 14.41 -4.43 -12.38
CA GLN A 436 13.14 -5.12 -12.55
C GLN A 436 12.08 -4.48 -11.66
N ILE A 437 10.96 -4.08 -12.26
CA ILE A 437 9.88 -3.33 -11.63
C ILE A 437 8.64 -4.21 -11.59
N VAL A 438 8.00 -4.30 -10.43
CA VAL A 438 6.74 -5.03 -10.25
C VAL A 438 5.60 -4.11 -9.88
N GLY A 439 4.38 -4.55 -10.12
CA GLY A 439 3.17 -3.83 -9.74
C GLY A 439 1.91 -4.46 -10.30
N GLU A 440 0.90 -3.65 -10.57
CA GLU A 440 -0.37 -4.07 -11.17
C GLU A 440 -0.73 -3.20 -12.39
N ALA A 441 -1.42 -3.79 -13.37
CA ALA A 441 -1.88 -3.08 -14.55
C ALA A 441 -3.28 -3.54 -14.98
N GLU A 442 -4.08 -2.61 -15.52
CA GLU A 442 -5.40 -2.94 -16.08
C GLU A 442 -5.26 -3.90 -17.26
N ILE A 443 -6.04 -4.98 -17.28
CA ILE A 443 -6.07 -5.97 -18.39
C ILE A 443 -7.27 -5.79 -19.32
N ASP A 444 -8.34 -5.14 -18.85
CA ASP A 444 -9.56 -4.95 -19.64
C ASP A 444 -9.49 -3.66 -20.48
N ALA A 445 -9.26 -3.80 -21.79
CA ALA A 445 -9.20 -2.65 -22.72
C ALA A 445 -10.56 -1.95 -22.87
N THR A 446 -11.66 -2.69 -22.75
CA THR A 446 -13.03 -2.18 -22.80
C THR A 446 -13.53 -1.80 -21.41
N PHE A 447 -14.16 -0.64 -21.29
CA PHE A 447 -14.74 -0.16 -20.03
C PHE A 447 -16.26 -0.10 -20.17
N SER A 448 -16.97 -0.77 -19.27
CA SER A 448 -18.41 -0.60 -19.09
C SER A 448 -18.64 0.40 -17.96
N ALA A 449 -19.48 1.42 -18.20
CA ALA A 449 -19.80 2.41 -17.16
C ALA A 449 -20.34 1.72 -15.90
N GLY A 450 -19.72 1.98 -14.75
CA GLY A 450 -20.08 1.38 -13.46
C GLY A 450 -19.31 0.11 -13.07
N SER A 451 -18.32 -0.32 -13.87
CA SER A 451 -17.44 -1.46 -13.53
C SER A 451 -16.00 -0.99 -13.28
N THR A 452 -15.33 -1.59 -12.30
CA THR A 452 -13.87 -1.48 -12.13
C THR A 452 -13.17 -2.41 -13.12
N ARG A 453 -12.12 -1.94 -13.78
CA ARG A 453 -11.30 -2.79 -14.65
C ARG A 453 -10.54 -3.78 -13.78
N ARG A 454 -10.48 -5.04 -14.23
CA ARG A 454 -9.62 -6.04 -13.60
C ARG A 454 -8.16 -5.69 -13.82
N LYS A 455 -7.33 -6.14 -12.89
CA LYS A 455 -5.89 -5.89 -12.87
C LYS A 455 -5.17 -7.21 -12.66
N HIS A 456 -4.04 -7.36 -13.32
CA HIS A 456 -3.09 -8.42 -13.05
C HIS A 456 -1.77 -7.84 -12.58
N ALA A 457 -1.03 -8.65 -11.82
CA ALA A 457 0.34 -8.37 -11.44
C ALA A 457 1.26 -8.40 -12.68
N PHE A 458 2.19 -7.44 -12.79
CA PHE A 458 3.16 -7.38 -13.89
C PHE A 458 4.61 -7.44 -13.38
N LEU A 459 5.50 -7.85 -14.27
CA LEU A 459 6.95 -7.68 -14.17
C LEU A 459 7.43 -6.92 -15.42
N TYR A 460 8.18 -5.84 -15.20
CA TYR A 460 8.85 -5.06 -16.24
C TYR A 460 10.35 -5.10 -16.03
N ASP A 461 11.14 -5.39 -17.07
CA ASP A 461 12.60 -5.33 -17.00
C ASP A 461 13.10 -4.11 -17.79
N TYR A 462 13.80 -3.19 -17.12
CA TYR A 462 14.32 -1.97 -17.73
C TYR A 462 15.37 -2.25 -18.81
N ASN A 463 16.15 -3.34 -18.69
CA ASN A 463 17.30 -3.59 -19.55
C ASN A 463 16.91 -4.06 -20.94
N ASP A 464 15.87 -4.87 -21.06
CA ASP A 464 15.36 -5.39 -22.33
C ASP A 464 13.99 -4.82 -22.73
N GLY A 465 13.33 -4.09 -21.83
CA GLY A 465 12.03 -3.47 -22.04
C GLY A 465 10.87 -4.46 -22.04
N SER A 466 11.07 -5.69 -21.57
CA SER A 466 10.03 -6.71 -21.48
C SER A 466 8.95 -6.32 -20.46
N PHE A 467 7.69 -6.56 -20.80
CA PHE A 467 6.54 -6.34 -19.93
C PHE A 467 5.67 -7.59 -19.94
N VAL A 468 5.59 -8.27 -18.79
CA VAL A 468 5.03 -9.62 -18.67
C VAL A 468 3.93 -9.66 -17.63
N ASP A 469 2.87 -10.41 -17.91
CA ASP A 469 1.84 -10.78 -16.93
C ASP A 469 2.38 -11.89 -16.02
N LEU A 470 2.44 -11.65 -14.71
CA LEU A 470 2.97 -12.65 -13.77
C LEU A 470 2.12 -13.93 -13.73
N ASN A 471 0.84 -13.86 -14.11
CA ASN A 471 -0.01 -15.06 -14.25
C ASN A 471 0.46 -16.00 -15.36
N ASP A 472 1.18 -15.48 -16.37
CA ASP A 472 1.76 -16.30 -17.44
C ASP A 472 3.09 -16.96 -17.00
N LEU A 473 3.60 -16.64 -15.80
CA LEU A 473 4.88 -17.15 -15.27
C LEU A 473 4.74 -18.22 -14.18
N ILE A 474 3.51 -18.51 -13.73
CA ILE A 474 3.20 -19.55 -12.74
C ILE A 474 2.56 -20.78 -13.41
N ALA A 475 2.41 -21.89 -12.68
CA ALA A 475 1.78 -23.10 -13.19
C ALA A 475 0.30 -22.86 -13.58
N CYS A 476 -0.14 -23.45 -14.69
CA CYS A 476 -1.49 -23.25 -15.24
C CYS A 476 -2.61 -23.70 -14.29
N ASP A 477 -2.35 -24.70 -13.45
CA ASP A 477 -3.27 -25.27 -12.47
C ASP A 477 -3.03 -24.76 -11.03
N SER A 478 -2.36 -23.61 -10.88
CA SER A 478 -2.03 -23.02 -9.58
C SER A 478 -3.26 -22.76 -8.69
N GLY A 479 -4.43 -22.48 -9.29
CA GLY A 479 -5.63 -22.09 -8.55
C GLY A 479 -5.60 -20.66 -7.99
N TYR A 480 -4.65 -19.84 -8.45
CA TYR A 480 -4.47 -18.44 -8.05
C TYR A 480 -4.63 -17.49 -9.23
N GLU A 481 -5.20 -16.32 -8.95
CA GLU A 481 -5.12 -15.15 -9.85
C GLU A 481 -4.27 -14.08 -9.17
N LEU A 482 -3.09 -13.79 -9.74
CA LEU A 482 -2.16 -12.77 -9.24
C LEU A 482 -2.65 -11.39 -9.67
N VAL A 483 -3.16 -10.61 -8.72
CA VAL A 483 -3.80 -9.32 -9.01
C VAL A 483 -2.88 -8.12 -8.78
N GLN A 484 -1.88 -8.28 -7.92
CA GLN A 484 -0.94 -7.21 -7.54
C GLN A 484 0.38 -7.82 -7.06
N ALA A 485 1.51 -7.27 -7.51
CA ALA A 485 2.83 -7.55 -6.96
C ALA A 485 3.28 -6.39 -6.09
N ASP A 486 3.53 -6.66 -4.82
CA ASP A 486 3.76 -5.67 -3.76
C ASP A 486 5.23 -5.36 -3.50
N GLY A 487 6.13 -6.32 -3.75
CA GLY A 487 7.56 -6.15 -3.54
C GLY A 487 8.39 -7.12 -4.37
N ILE A 488 9.64 -6.77 -4.67
CA ILE A 488 10.62 -7.61 -5.37
C ILE A 488 12.01 -7.43 -4.74
N ASN A 489 12.71 -8.52 -4.44
CA ASN A 489 14.09 -8.45 -3.96
C ASN A 489 15.13 -8.69 -5.08
N ASP A 490 16.41 -8.58 -4.75
CA ASP A 490 17.52 -8.72 -5.71
C ASP A 490 17.73 -10.15 -6.21
N HIS A 491 17.13 -11.14 -5.52
CA HIS A 491 17.07 -12.52 -5.99
C HIS A 491 15.92 -12.76 -6.98
N GLY A 492 15.10 -11.73 -7.25
CA GLY A 492 13.93 -11.83 -8.11
C GLY A 492 12.75 -12.55 -7.46
N GLU A 493 12.76 -12.75 -6.13
CA GLU A 493 11.58 -13.21 -5.40
C GLU A 493 10.55 -12.07 -5.33
N ILE A 494 9.29 -12.39 -5.60
CA ILE A 494 8.22 -11.38 -5.69
C ILE A 494 7.15 -11.68 -4.67
N VAL A 495 6.76 -10.69 -3.86
CA VAL A 495 5.59 -10.79 -2.99
C VAL A 495 4.38 -10.33 -3.76
N VAL A 496 3.33 -11.14 -3.76
CA VAL A 496 2.10 -10.86 -4.51
C VAL A 496 0.87 -11.02 -3.64
N THR A 497 -0.13 -10.17 -3.90
CA THR A 497 -1.50 -10.41 -3.47
C THR A 497 -2.20 -11.21 -4.58
N ALA A 498 -2.76 -12.36 -4.20
CA ALA A 498 -3.47 -13.25 -5.10
C ALA A 498 -4.89 -13.52 -4.62
N LEU A 499 -5.82 -13.71 -5.56
CA LEU A 499 -7.17 -14.18 -5.26
C LEU A 499 -7.21 -15.71 -5.30
N LYS A 500 -7.78 -16.31 -4.26
CA LYS A 500 -8.06 -17.76 -4.18
C LYS A 500 -9.45 -17.96 -3.60
N LYS A 501 -10.19 -18.94 -4.13
CA LYS A 501 -11.42 -19.42 -3.50
C LYS A 501 -11.07 -20.25 -2.26
N ARG A 502 -11.59 -19.84 -1.11
CA ARG A 502 -11.42 -20.55 0.17
C ARG A 502 -12.64 -20.42 1.06
N GLU A 503 -12.73 -21.30 2.05
CA GLU A 503 -13.73 -21.22 3.11
C GLU A 503 -13.55 -19.92 3.91
N VAL A 504 -14.66 -19.19 4.12
CA VAL A 504 -14.68 -17.95 4.88
C VAL A 504 -14.69 -18.27 6.37
N LYS A 505 -13.81 -17.63 7.13
CA LYS A 505 -13.77 -17.72 8.60
C LYS A 505 -14.43 -16.50 9.24
N ASN A 506 -15.03 -16.68 10.41
CA ASN A 506 -15.48 -15.57 11.26
C ASN A 506 -14.29 -15.01 12.08
N ILE A 507 -14.50 -13.95 12.86
CA ILE A 507 -13.44 -13.35 13.67
C ILE A 507 -12.89 -14.30 14.74
N ALA A 508 -13.62 -15.35 15.14
CA ALA A 508 -13.12 -16.40 16.03
C ALA A 508 -12.22 -17.43 15.30
N GLY A 509 -12.04 -17.31 13.99
CA GLY A 509 -11.25 -18.22 13.16
C GLY A 509 -12.01 -19.50 12.75
N VAL A 510 -13.32 -19.56 12.98
CA VAL A 510 -14.17 -20.72 12.66
C VAL A 510 -14.79 -20.56 11.28
N VAL A 511 -14.83 -21.64 10.50
CA VAL A 511 -15.45 -21.67 9.17
C VAL A 511 -16.94 -21.33 9.28
N ARG A 512 -17.38 -20.35 8.49
CA ARG A 512 -18.78 -19.98 8.38
C ARG A 512 -19.51 -21.03 7.57
N THR A 513 -20.67 -21.46 8.06
CA THR A 513 -21.54 -22.40 7.36
C THR A 513 -22.85 -21.75 6.95
N ASN A 514 -23.40 -22.21 5.84
CA ASN A 514 -24.76 -21.91 5.39
C ASN A 514 -25.78 -22.62 6.29
N THR A 515 -27.06 -22.27 6.13
CA THR A 515 -28.17 -22.92 6.86
C THR A 515 -28.30 -24.42 6.61
N ASP A 516 -27.71 -24.93 5.53
CA ASP A 516 -27.67 -26.35 5.17
C ASP A 516 -26.42 -27.08 5.71
N GLY A 517 -25.54 -26.38 6.42
CA GLY A 517 -24.29 -26.91 6.97
C GLY A 517 -23.10 -26.92 6.02
N THR A 518 -23.25 -26.43 4.78
CA THR A 518 -22.13 -26.31 3.83
C THR A 518 -21.24 -25.11 4.17
N ALA A 519 -19.92 -25.20 3.91
CA ALA A 519 -19.00 -24.09 4.11
C ALA A 519 -19.33 -22.93 3.14
N VAL A 520 -19.28 -21.71 3.66
CA VAL A 520 -19.35 -20.50 2.82
C VAL A 520 -17.98 -20.32 2.19
N GLU A 521 -17.91 -20.36 0.86
CA GLU A 521 -16.70 -20.02 0.12
C GLU A 521 -16.76 -18.59 -0.41
N SER A 522 -15.61 -17.92 -0.41
CA SER A 522 -15.42 -16.65 -1.09
C SER A 522 -14.06 -16.61 -1.75
N GLU A 523 -13.96 -15.83 -2.81
CA GLU A 523 -12.68 -15.36 -3.30
C GLU A 523 -12.10 -14.38 -2.27
N THR A 524 -10.89 -14.65 -1.79
CA THR A 524 -10.25 -13.87 -0.72
C THR A 524 -8.80 -13.57 -1.12
N PRO A 525 -8.30 -12.34 -0.85
CA PRO A 525 -6.90 -12.02 -1.06
C PRO A 525 -6.02 -12.79 -0.08
N VAL A 526 -4.93 -13.35 -0.58
CA VAL A 526 -3.87 -13.99 0.19
C VAL A 526 -2.52 -13.46 -0.28
N VAL A 527 -1.56 -13.38 0.64
CA VAL A 527 -0.19 -13.01 0.32
C VAL A 527 0.60 -14.26 -0.06
N LEU A 528 1.30 -14.23 -1.18
CA LEU A 528 2.18 -15.30 -1.65
C LEU A 528 3.58 -14.75 -1.89
N LYS A 529 4.59 -15.61 -1.80
CA LYS A 529 5.92 -15.34 -2.34
C LYS A 529 6.11 -16.17 -3.60
N LEU A 530 6.57 -15.54 -4.68
CA LEU A 530 6.97 -16.19 -5.91
C LEU A 530 8.48 -16.36 -5.90
N ALA A 531 8.97 -17.60 -5.96
CA ALA A 531 10.40 -17.92 -6.00
C ALA A 531 10.81 -18.32 -7.43
N PRO A 532 11.84 -17.70 -8.04
CA PRO A 532 12.29 -18.08 -9.37
C PRO A 532 12.76 -19.53 -9.45
N ILE A 533 12.33 -20.26 -10.48
CA ILE A 533 12.79 -21.62 -10.76
C ILE A 533 13.98 -21.54 -11.72
N ALA A 534 15.12 -22.08 -11.32
CA ALA A 534 16.31 -22.13 -12.15
C ALA A 534 16.04 -22.88 -13.47
N GLY A 535 16.12 -22.17 -14.60
CA GLY A 535 15.81 -22.73 -15.92
C GLY A 535 14.32 -22.96 -16.18
N GLY A 536 13.44 -22.42 -15.34
CA GLY A 536 11.99 -22.42 -15.55
C GLY A 536 11.62 -21.79 -16.90
N GLN A 537 10.54 -22.28 -17.50
CA GLN A 537 10.05 -21.80 -18.80
C GLN A 537 8.56 -21.52 -18.67
N ILE A 538 8.05 -20.61 -19.50
CA ILE A 538 6.60 -20.38 -19.58
C ILE A 538 5.94 -21.69 -19.98
N GLN A 539 5.00 -22.15 -19.16
CA GLN A 539 4.25 -23.36 -19.42
C GLN A 539 3.23 -23.11 -20.54
N ASP A 540 3.19 -23.98 -21.55
CA ASP A 540 2.14 -23.94 -22.56
C ASP A 540 0.83 -24.45 -21.96
N CYS A 541 -0.02 -23.51 -21.52
CA CYS A 541 -1.33 -23.82 -20.95
C CYS A 541 -2.39 -24.22 -21.99
N GLY A 542 -2.00 -24.39 -23.26
CA GLY A 542 -2.93 -24.57 -24.37
C GLY A 542 -3.57 -23.24 -24.76
N THR A 543 -3.74 -23.02 -26.06
CA THR A 543 -4.31 -21.76 -26.57
C THR A 543 -5.81 -21.67 -26.30
N ASP A 544 -6.21 -20.76 -25.42
CA ASP A 544 -7.44 -20.01 -25.66
C ASP A 544 -7.18 -19.07 -26.84
N GLU A 545 -7.99 -19.17 -27.91
CA GLU A 545 -7.87 -18.36 -29.15
C GLU A 545 -8.04 -16.83 -28.95
N SER A 546 -7.97 -16.31 -27.72
CA SER A 546 -8.21 -14.90 -27.39
C SER A 546 -6.97 -14.09 -27.01
N LYS A 547 -5.83 -14.69 -26.67
CA LYS A 547 -4.57 -13.94 -26.40
C LYS A 547 -3.79 -13.67 -27.71
N GLN A 548 -4.36 -12.87 -28.62
CA GLN A 548 -3.59 -12.33 -29.74
C GLN A 548 -2.71 -11.15 -29.26
N GLN A 549 -1.48 -11.44 -28.84
CA GLN A 549 -0.43 -10.43 -28.71
C GLN A 549 -0.12 -9.87 -30.11
N ARG A 550 -0.60 -8.65 -30.40
CA ARG A 550 -0.26 -7.96 -31.65
C ARG A 550 1.11 -7.30 -31.49
N GLN A 551 2.17 -7.99 -31.89
CA GLN A 551 3.42 -7.31 -32.20
C GLN A 551 3.21 -6.45 -33.46
N GLY A 552 3.44 -5.15 -33.34
CA GLY A 552 3.34 -4.20 -34.45
C GLY A 552 4.45 -4.42 -35.47
N GLY A 553 4.18 -5.21 -36.50
CA GLY A 553 5.06 -5.36 -37.67
C GLY A 553 4.91 -4.18 -38.63
N VAL A 554 6.01 -3.45 -38.84
CA VAL A 554 6.15 -2.39 -39.87
C VAL A 554 6.19 -3.05 -41.25
N PHE A 555 5.05 -3.26 -41.92
CA PHE A 555 5.01 -3.61 -43.35
C PHE A 555 3.67 -3.20 -43.99
N GLY A 556 3.56 -1.95 -44.44
CA GLY A 556 2.29 -1.43 -44.99
C GLY A 556 2.39 -0.45 -46.17
N TRP A 557 3.57 -0.21 -46.76
CA TRP A 557 3.73 0.81 -47.81
C TRP A 557 4.02 0.30 -49.23
N LEU A 558 3.99 -1.03 -49.49
CA LEU A 558 4.29 -1.58 -50.82
C LEU A 558 3.11 -2.27 -51.54
N LEU A 559 1.89 -2.29 -50.98
CA LEU A 559 0.73 -2.95 -51.61
C LEU A 559 -0.28 -2.01 -52.30
N LEU A 560 -0.02 -0.69 -52.32
CA LEU A 560 -0.93 0.29 -52.93
C LEU A 560 -0.66 0.62 -54.42
N LEU A 561 0.30 -0.04 -55.06
CA LEU A 561 0.64 0.23 -56.48
C LEU A 561 0.37 -0.92 -57.47
N ALA A 562 -0.20 -2.04 -57.02
CA ALA A 562 -0.50 -3.18 -57.90
C ALA A 562 -1.99 -3.29 -58.33
N GLY A 563 -2.86 -2.37 -57.91
CA GLY A 563 -4.31 -2.46 -58.13
C GLY A 563 -4.92 -1.50 -59.17
N LEU A 564 -4.10 -0.76 -59.95
CA LEU A 564 -4.59 0.32 -60.83
C LEU A 564 -4.41 0.07 -62.34
N SER A 565 -4.30 -1.20 -62.76
CA SER A 565 -4.07 -1.51 -64.18
C SER A 565 -4.91 -2.65 -64.76
N VAL A 566 -6.16 -2.86 -64.32
CA VAL A 566 -7.16 -3.56 -65.15
C VAL A 566 -8.55 -3.00 -64.84
N GLY A 567 -9.23 -2.42 -65.83
CA GLY A 567 -10.70 -2.39 -65.79
C GLY A 567 -11.44 -1.12 -66.19
N LEU A 568 -10.93 -0.22 -67.05
CA LEU A 568 -11.80 0.76 -67.72
C LEU A 568 -11.40 0.97 -69.18
N ARG A 569 -12.00 0.18 -70.08
CA ARG A 569 -12.17 0.51 -71.49
C ARG A 569 -13.60 0.20 -71.96
N ARG A 570 -14.33 1.30 -72.22
CA ARG A 570 -15.37 1.56 -73.27
C ARG A 570 -16.71 0.80 -73.16
N LYS A 571 -17.83 1.48 -72.92
CA LYS A 571 -18.65 2.44 -73.74
C LYS A 571 -19.77 1.74 -74.53
N PHE A 572 -21.01 2.00 -74.13
CA PHE A 572 -22.27 2.30 -74.86
C PHE A 572 -23.27 2.68 -73.74
N LEU A 573 -23.96 3.81 -73.67
CA LEU A 573 -24.39 4.87 -74.58
C LEU A 573 -24.27 6.23 -73.88
#